data_AF-A0AAE4ESS0-F1
#
_entry.id   AF-A0AAE4ESS0-F1
#
_cell.length_a   1.000
_cell.length_b   1.000
_cell.length_c   1.000
_cell.angle_alpha   90.00
_cell.angle_beta   90.00
_cell.angle_gamma   90.00
#
_symmetry.space_group_name_H-M   'P 1'
#
loop_
_entity.id
_entity.type
_entity.pdbx_description
1 polymer ?
#
loop_
_entity_poly.entity_id
_entity_poly.type
_entity_poly.pdbx_seq_one_letter_code
_entity_poly.pdbx_strand_id
1 'polypeptide(L)'
;MAEKHRVRFEPVGIEIDVAEDQTILRAAAEQGVMLMHGCKEGQCAACKSFLLDGDDVEHDRYSTFALPDYEKEEGFTLLCRAHAYEDLTIELLNYDEEMIQSGLPIQEADVEVVANDPVTHDLRHLVVRLDGDLKFFPGQYLDFAIPGTEETRSFSMANTSARDGLLEFVIKIYPDGLFSRFLADGVAVGDRLRVTGPFGVFTLRDNPGADLVFVGGGAGMAPILSLLRSMAERGIDRKAVFYYGARRRHDLCFEAELRALEKKLPSFRYVAALSEPGDAGWTGETGFVTDVLRRAGVDLSGADAYVCGPPPMVEAALELLPALGVADKRVFYDKFTTTGEG
;
A
#
# COMPACT_ATOMS: atom_id res chain seq x y z
N MET A 1 -28.74 16.35 7.49
CA MET A 1 -27.30 16.52 7.30
C MET A 1 -26.69 16.15 8.63
N ALA A 2 -25.73 15.23 8.64
CA ALA A 2 -25.01 14.89 9.86
C ALA A 2 -24.34 16.15 10.44
N GLU A 3 -24.25 16.22 11.77
CA GLU A 3 -23.52 17.28 12.45
C GLU A 3 -22.03 17.19 12.07
N LYS A 4 -21.34 18.33 12.11
CA LYS A 4 -19.94 18.43 11.70
C LYS A 4 -19.11 19.00 12.84
N HIS A 5 -17.95 18.40 13.01
CA HIS A 5 -16.97 18.75 14.03
C HIS A 5 -15.63 19.07 13.39
N ARG A 6 -14.88 19.98 14.02
CA ARG A 6 -13.57 20.40 13.53
C ARG A 6 -12.49 19.48 14.06
N VAL A 7 -11.69 18.94 13.17
CA VAL A 7 -10.53 18.12 13.55
C VAL A 7 -9.26 18.83 13.12
N ARG A 8 -8.39 19.13 14.09
CA ARG A 8 -7.08 19.75 13.89
C ARG A 8 -5.96 18.72 13.99
N PHE A 9 -5.08 18.68 13.00
CA PHE A 9 -3.93 17.79 12.96
C PHE A 9 -2.64 18.52 13.38
N GLU A 10 -1.96 17.99 14.39
CA GLU A 10 -0.62 18.41 14.81
C GLU A 10 0.44 17.41 14.36
N PRO A 11 1.69 17.85 14.09
CA PRO A 11 2.18 19.23 14.19
C PRO A 11 1.92 20.08 12.93
N VAL A 12 1.18 19.55 11.95
CA VAL A 12 1.02 20.18 10.62
C VAL A 12 0.08 21.40 10.62
N GLY A 13 -0.72 21.59 11.68
CA GLY A 13 -1.61 22.73 11.87
C GLY A 13 -2.79 22.80 10.89
N ILE A 14 -3.18 21.67 10.28
CA ILE A 14 -4.26 21.60 9.29
C ILE A 14 -5.58 21.29 10.00
N GLU A 15 -6.65 21.95 9.57
CA GLU A 15 -8.01 21.74 10.08
C GLU A 15 -8.92 21.24 8.96
N ILE A 16 -9.81 20.31 9.31
CA ILE A 16 -10.85 19.79 8.42
C ILE A 16 -12.19 19.75 9.14
N ASP A 17 -13.29 19.79 8.38
CA ASP A 17 -14.63 19.52 8.90
C ASP A 17 -14.98 18.02 8.71
N VAL A 18 -15.30 17.30 9.79
CA VAL A 18 -15.68 15.89 9.76
C VAL A 18 -17.15 15.76 10.11
N ALA A 19 -17.93 15.07 9.28
CA ALA A 19 -19.33 14.78 9.58
C ALA A 19 -19.42 13.47 10.39
N GLU A 20 -20.39 13.35 11.29
CA GLU A 20 -20.51 12.17 12.17
C GLU A 20 -20.69 10.85 11.40
N ASP A 21 -21.24 10.89 10.19
CA ASP A 21 -21.47 9.72 9.33
C ASP A 21 -20.27 9.31 8.46
N GLN A 22 -19.11 9.96 8.64
CA GLN A 22 -17.89 9.62 7.91
C GLN A 22 -16.66 9.54 8.82
N THR A 23 -15.70 8.72 8.40
CA THR A 23 -14.44 8.59 9.13
C THR A 23 -13.55 9.82 8.94
N ILE A 24 -12.72 10.11 9.94
CA ILE A 24 -11.77 11.23 9.91
C ILE A 24 -10.85 11.13 8.68
N LEU A 25 -10.36 9.93 8.35
CA LEU A 25 -9.51 9.71 7.17
C LEU A 25 -10.25 10.07 5.87
N ARG A 26 -11.52 9.65 5.73
CA ARG A 26 -12.31 9.94 4.53
C ARG A 26 -12.56 11.44 4.40
N ALA A 27 -12.96 12.09 5.49
CA ALA A 27 -13.18 13.53 5.53
C ALA A 27 -11.93 14.34 5.16
N ALA A 28 -10.76 13.91 5.65
CA ALA A 28 -9.47 14.51 5.31
C ALA A 28 -9.19 14.40 3.81
N ALA A 29 -9.37 13.20 3.27
CA ALA A 29 -9.12 12.87 1.88
C ALA A 29 -10.02 13.70 0.93
N GLU A 30 -11.32 13.81 1.22
CA GLU A 30 -12.28 14.62 0.46
C GLU A 30 -11.97 16.12 0.48
N GLN A 31 -11.28 16.59 1.54
CA GLN A 31 -10.80 17.97 1.69
C GLN A 31 -9.36 18.18 1.19
N GLY A 32 -8.78 17.17 0.52
CA GLY A 32 -7.43 17.25 -0.06
C GLY A 32 -6.29 17.06 0.92
N VAL A 33 -6.58 16.60 2.15
CA VAL A 33 -5.59 16.31 3.19
C VAL A 33 -5.26 14.81 3.16
N MET A 34 -4.12 14.47 2.57
CA MET A 34 -3.69 13.08 2.41
C MET A 34 -2.94 12.58 3.64
N LEU A 35 -3.69 12.05 4.61
CA LEU A 35 -3.13 11.44 5.82
C LEU A 35 -2.49 10.08 5.53
N MET A 36 -1.51 9.67 6.33
CA MET A 36 -0.87 8.36 6.18
C MET A 36 -1.88 7.22 6.45
N HIS A 37 -2.00 6.28 5.52
CA HIS A 37 -2.87 5.11 5.63
C HIS A 37 -2.45 3.99 4.66
N GLY A 38 -3.00 2.78 4.88
CA GLY A 38 -2.81 1.60 4.01
C GLY A 38 -4.14 0.89 3.74
N CYS A 39 -4.57 0.01 4.65
CA CYS A 39 -5.74 -0.87 4.41
C CYS A 39 -7.12 -0.19 4.43
N LYS A 40 -7.29 0.97 5.11
CA LYS A 40 -8.59 1.60 5.43
C LYS A 40 -9.61 0.74 6.20
N GLU A 41 -9.25 -0.46 6.61
CA GLU A 41 -10.13 -1.44 7.25
C GLU A 41 -9.80 -1.67 8.74
N GLY A 42 -8.94 -0.84 9.34
CA GLY A 42 -8.55 -0.97 10.75
C GLY A 42 -7.67 -2.19 11.06
N GLN A 43 -6.89 -2.66 10.08
CA GLN A 43 -6.07 -3.87 10.20
C GLN A 43 -4.55 -3.57 10.23
N CYS A 44 -4.11 -2.50 9.56
CA CYS A 44 -2.68 -2.29 9.29
C CYS A 44 -1.92 -1.42 10.30
N ALA A 45 -2.63 -0.65 11.14
CA ALA A 45 -2.11 0.41 12.02
C ALA A 45 -1.46 1.64 11.34
N ALA A 46 -1.42 1.72 10.00
CA ALA A 46 -0.72 2.81 9.30
C ALA A 46 -1.30 4.21 9.56
N CYS A 47 -2.61 4.30 9.83
CA CYS A 47 -3.29 5.56 10.16
C CYS A 47 -3.40 5.80 11.67
N LYS A 48 -2.57 5.13 12.49
CA LYS A 48 -2.57 5.33 13.94
C LYS A 48 -2.10 6.74 14.27
N SER A 49 -2.81 7.40 15.17
CA SER A 49 -2.55 8.76 15.63
C SER A 49 -2.94 8.88 17.10
N PHE A 50 -2.63 10.01 17.73
CA PHE A 50 -2.88 10.21 19.16
C PHE A 50 -3.83 11.39 19.39
N LEU A 51 -4.82 11.22 20.26
CA LEU A 51 -5.77 12.28 20.63
C LEU A 51 -5.11 13.20 21.66
N LEU A 52 -4.92 14.47 21.30
CA LEU A 52 -4.38 15.51 22.18
C LEU A 52 -5.47 16.27 22.95
N ASP A 53 -6.63 16.48 22.31
CA ASP A 53 -7.79 17.16 22.88
C ASP A 53 -9.08 16.58 22.28
N GLY A 54 -10.10 16.44 23.12
CA GLY A 54 -11.31 15.66 22.85
C GLY A 54 -11.12 14.15 23.07
N ASP A 55 -12.20 13.47 23.45
CA ASP A 55 -12.26 12.03 23.70
C ASP A 55 -13.51 11.34 23.12
N ASP A 56 -14.48 12.09 22.57
CA ASP A 56 -15.69 11.53 21.95
C ASP A 56 -15.44 11.05 20.51
N VAL A 57 -14.77 9.89 20.43
CA VAL A 57 -14.46 9.18 19.18
C VAL A 57 -15.00 7.76 19.24
N GLU A 58 -15.92 7.43 18.34
CA GLU A 58 -16.30 6.05 18.10
C GLU A 58 -15.53 5.46 16.94
N HIS A 59 -15.37 4.14 16.95
CA HIS A 59 -14.71 3.42 15.89
C HIS A 59 -15.66 2.42 15.24
N ASP A 60 -15.69 2.42 13.92
CA ASP A 60 -16.11 1.24 13.17
C ASP A 60 -15.24 0.03 13.57
N ARG A 61 -15.70 -1.20 13.26
CA ARG A 61 -14.95 -2.43 13.54
C ARG A 61 -13.48 -2.38 13.06
N TYR A 62 -12.54 -2.73 13.94
CA TYR A 62 -11.11 -2.83 13.68
C TYR A 62 -10.49 -4.03 14.40
N SER A 63 -9.22 -4.33 14.12
CA SER A 63 -8.46 -5.39 14.78
C SER A 63 -7.71 -4.87 16.01
N THR A 64 -7.76 -5.61 17.12
CA THR A 64 -6.98 -5.33 18.34
C THR A 64 -5.47 -5.46 18.10
N PHE A 65 -5.05 -6.06 16.99
CA PHE A 65 -3.65 -6.00 16.56
C PHE A 65 -3.27 -4.60 16.04
N ALA A 66 -4.19 -3.94 15.33
CA ALA A 66 -3.95 -2.61 14.77
C ALA A 66 -3.99 -1.52 15.85
N LEU A 67 -4.92 -1.64 16.79
CA LEU A 67 -5.07 -0.77 17.96
C LEU A 67 -5.46 -1.63 19.18
N PRO A 68 -4.49 -2.08 19.98
CA PRO A 68 -4.75 -2.77 21.23
C PRO A 68 -5.54 -1.91 22.22
N ASP A 69 -6.31 -2.55 23.09
CA ASP A 69 -7.17 -1.84 24.06
C ASP A 69 -6.38 -0.89 24.96
N TYR A 70 -5.17 -1.28 25.38
CA TYR A 70 -4.32 -0.41 26.21
C TYR A 70 -3.87 0.86 25.48
N GLU A 71 -3.58 0.79 24.18
CA GLU A 71 -3.23 1.99 23.40
C GLU A 71 -4.48 2.88 23.22
N LYS A 72 -5.64 2.27 22.99
CA LYS A 72 -6.90 3.03 22.90
C LYS A 72 -7.19 3.77 24.21
N GLU A 73 -7.04 3.11 25.34
CA GLU A 73 -7.21 3.72 26.67
C GLU A 73 -6.20 4.85 26.95
N GLU A 74 -5.02 4.80 26.33
CA GLU A 74 -4.01 5.87 26.41
C GLU A 74 -4.28 7.06 25.47
N GLY A 75 -5.26 6.96 24.57
CA GLY A 75 -5.64 8.03 23.63
C GLY A 75 -5.20 7.79 22.18
N PHE A 76 -4.68 6.61 21.83
CA PHE A 76 -4.40 6.28 20.44
C PHE A 76 -5.69 5.96 19.66
N THR A 77 -5.72 6.35 18.39
CA THR A 77 -6.88 6.19 17.50
C THR A 77 -6.47 5.76 16.10
N LEU A 78 -7.39 5.11 15.37
CA LEU A 78 -7.23 4.76 13.96
C LEU A 78 -8.10 5.66 13.09
N LEU A 79 -7.49 6.64 12.42
CA LEU A 79 -8.24 7.64 11.63
C LEU A 79 -9.13 7.04 10.54
N CYS A 80 -8.78 5.86 10.00
CA CYS A 80 -9.59 5.17 9.00
C CYS A 80 -10.89 4.56 9.54
N ARG A 81 -11.03 4.41 10.86
CA ARG A 81 -12.21 3.85 11.53
C ARG A 81 -12.84 4.83 12.51
N ALA A 82 -12.17 5.94 12.83
CA ALA A 82 -12.61 6.91 13.81
C ALA A 82 -13.67 7.87 13.22
N HIS A 83 -14.77 8.05 13.96
CA HIS A 83 -15.81 9.06 13.76
C HIS A 83 -15.71 10.09 14.90
N ALA A 84 -15.79 11.37 14.55
CA ALA A 84 -15.73 12.46 15.53
C ALA A 84 -17.14 12.90 15.92
N TYR A 85 -17.42 13.01 17.22
CA TYR A 85 -18.67 13.54 17.77
C TYR A 85 -18.48 14.85 18.57
N GLU A 86 -17.25 15.37 18.58
CA GLU A 86 -16.89 16.70 19.06
C GLU A 86 -15.67 17.23 18.29
N ASP A 87 -15.28 18.49 18.54
CA ASP A 87 -14.05 19.05 18.01
C ASP A 87 -12.81 18.34 18.60
N LEU A 88 -11.87 17.92 17.75
CA LEU A 88 -10.69 17.13 18.18
C LEU A 88 -9.38 17.83 17.81
N THR A 89 -8.35 17.60 18.61
CA THR A 89 -6.95 17.80 18.20
C THR A 89 -6.22 16.47 18.18
N ILE A 90 -5.60 16.14 17.05
CA ILE A 90 -4.97 14.83 16.80
C ILE A 90 -3.49 15.04 16.45
N GLU A 91 -2.59 14.42 17.18
CA GLU A 91 -1.19 14.27 16.80
C GLU A 91 -1.03 13.16 15.76
N LEU A 92 -0.54 13.53 14.58
CA LEU A 92 -0.14 12.59 13.54
C LEU A 92 1.22 11.98 13.92
N LEU A 93 1.20 10.70 14.28
CA LEU A 93 2.44 9.97 14.62
C LEU A 93 3.26 9.64 13.37
N ASN A 94 2.57 9.39 12.26
CA ASN A 94 3.15 9.18 10.96
C ASN A 94 2.54 10.20 10.01
N TYR A 95 3.36 11.13 9.55
CA TYR A 95 2.97 12.10 8.52
C TYR A 95 4.16 12.42 7.62
N ASP A 96 3.82 12.93 6.45
CA ASP A 96 4.76 13.51 5.51
C ASP A 96 4.13 14.82 5.05
N GLU A 97 4.72 15.95 5.42
CA GLU A 97 4.18 17.29 5.13
C GLU A 97 4.01 17.52 3.63
N GLU A 98 4.97 17.03 2.83
CA GLU A 98 4.89 17.12 1.38
C GLU A 98 3.75 16.27 0.85
N MET A 99 3.53 15.06 1.36
CA MET A 99 2.39 14.22 0.93
C MET A 99 1.05 14.81 1.33
N ILE A 100 0.94 15.38 2.53
CA ILE A 100 -0.28 16.04 2.99
C ILE A 100 -0.65 17.21 2.06
N GLN A 101 0.35 17.98 1.61
CA GLN A 101 0.14 19.18 0.78
C GLN A 101 0.19 18.91 -0.74
N SER A 102 0.85 17.85 -1.19
CA SER A 102 0.97 17.46 -2.59
C SER A 102 -0.19 16.60 -3.09
N GLY A 103 -1.15 16.29 -2.20
CA GLY A 103 -2.27 15.41 -2.46
C GLY A 103 -2.93 15.69 -3.81
N LEU A 104 -2.80 14.73 -4.72
CA LEU A 104 -3.58 14.75 -5.95
C LEU A 104 -5.05 14.63 -5.55
N PRO A 105 -5.95 15.43 -6.16
CA PRO A 105 -7.35 15.41 -5.79
C PRO A 105 -7.91 14.03 -6.02
N ILE A 106 -8.67 13.54 -5.05
CA ILE A 106 -9.39 12.29 -5.16
C ILE A 106 -10.50 12.48 -6.18
N GLN A 107 -10.54 11.54 -7.12
CA GLN A 107 -11.46 11.55 -8.24
C GLN A 107 -12.16 10.20 -8.31
N GLU A 108 -13.44 10.24 -8.63
CA GLU A 108 -14.15 9.08 -9.15
C GLU A 108 -13.95 9.04 -10.67
N ALA A 109 -13.65 7.85 -11.18
CA ALA A 109 -13.52 7.62 -12.60
C ALA A 109 -14.17 6.29 -12.99
N ASP A 110 -14.69 6.22 -14.21
CA ASP A 110 -15.06 4.96 -14.82
C ASP A 110 -13.85 4.45 -15.65
N VAL A 111 -13.62 3.14 -15.58
CA VAL A 111 -12.54 2.46 -16.31
C VAL A 111 -13.08 1.31 -17.14
N GLU A 112 -12.44 1.04 -18.27
CA GLU A 112 -12.75 -0.10 -19.15
C GLU A 112 -11.69 -1.18 -19.00
N VAL A 113 -12.10 -2.43 -18.81
CA VAL A 113 -11.19 -3.57 -18.74
C VAL A 113 -10.58 -3.85 -20.11
N VAL A 114 -9.26 -3.79 -20.19
CA VAL A 114 -8.49 -4.03 -21.43
C VAL A 114 -7.85 -5.42 -21.42
N ALA A 115 -7.41 -5.90 -20.24
CA ALA A 115 -6.85 -7.23 -20.06
C ALA A 115 -7.06 -7.74 -18.64
N ASN A 116 -7.13 -9.06 -18.48
CA ASN A 116 -7.20 -9.74 -17.18
C ASN A 116 -6.48 -11.09 -17.30
N ASP A 117 -5.15 -11.05 -17.28
CA ASP A 117 -4.32 -12.21 -17.58
C ASP A 117 -3.84 -12.93 -16.31
N PRO A 118 -3.78 -14.27 -16.30
CA PRO A 118 -3.13 -15.01 -15.20
C PRO A 118 -1.62 -14.76 -15.17
N VAL A 119 -1.09 -14.33 -14.02
CA VAL A 119 0.36 -14.17 -13.80
C VAL A 119 0.94 -15.37 -13.06
N THR A 120 0.21 -15.85 -12.06
CA THR A 120 0.47 -17.10 -11.33
C THR A 120 -0.85 -17.87 -11.25
N HIS A 121 -0.88 -18.97 -10.48
CA HIS A 121 -2.11 -19.70 -10.20
C HIS A 121 -3.17 -18.85 -9.45
N ASP A 122 -2.73 -17.87 -8.64
CA ASP A 122 -3.57 -17.05 -7.76
C ASP A 122 -3.40 -15.53 -7.95
N LEU A 123 -2.63 -15.08 -8.94
CA LEU A 123 -2.48 -13.67 -9.29
C LEU A 123 -3.03 -13.37 -10.69
N ARG A 124 -3.73 -12.25 -10.82
CA ARG A 124 -4.18 -11.66 -12.09
C ARG A 124 -3.46 -10.34 -12.35
N HIS A 125 -3.10 -10.11 -13.61
CA HIS A 125 -2.68 -8.80 -14.12
C HIS A 125 -3.90 -8.17 -14.78
N LEU A 126 -4.55 -7.26 -14.06
CA LEU A 126 -5.67 -6.49 -14.57
C LEU A 126 -5.13 -5.22 -15.20
N VAL A 127 -5.50 -4.97 -16.45
CA VAL A 127 -5.22 -3.72 -17.15
C VAL A 127 -6.54 -3.05 -17.49
N VAL A 128 -6.68 -1.80 -17.09
CA VAL A 128 -7.87 -0.98 -17.37
C VAL A 128 -7.49 0.32 -18.05
N ARG A 129 -8.41 0.87 -18.84
CA ARG A 129 -8.30 2.18 -19.49
C ARG A 129 -9.16 3.19 -18.75
N LEU A 130 -8.58 4.32 -18.37
CA LEU A 130 -9.29 5.45 -17.78
C LEU A 130 -10.08 6.22 -18.84
N ASP A 131 -11.33 6.53 -18.52
CA ASP A 131 -12.10 7.56 -19.22
C ASP A 131 -11.76 8.94 -18.64
N GLY A 132 -10.56 9.45 -18.95
CA GLY A 132 -10.11 10.77 -18.50
C GLY A 132 -8.65 10.80 -18.05
N ASP A 133 -8.30 11.82 -17.26
CA ASP A 133 -6.97 12.01 -16.69
C ASP A 133 -7.03 11.83 -15.16
N LEU A 134 -6.53 10.71 -14.67
CA LEU A 134 -6.28 10.49 -13.25
C LEU A 134 -4.77 10.50 -13.03
N LYS A 135 -4.29 11.56 -12.37
CA LYS A 135 -2.90 11.64 -11.95
C LYS A 135 -2.73 10.83 -10.68
N PHE A 136 -1.60 10.14 -10.57
CA PHE A 136 -1.18 9.46 -9.36
C PHE A 136 0.34 9.44 -9.24
N PHE A 137 0.83 9.25 -8.02
CA PHE A 137 2.23 8.98 -7.75
C PHE A 137 2.49 7.46 -7.74
N PRO A 138 3.61 6.99 -8.33
CA PRO A 138 3.99 5.58 -8.29
C PRO A 138 3.95 5.01 -6.87
N GLY A 139 3.34 3.83 -6.73
CA GLY A 139 3.10 3.14 -5.46
C GLY A 139 1.75 3.47 -4.78
N GLN A 140 0.99 4.44 -5.28
CA GLN A 140 -0.40 4.69 -4.86
C GLN A 140 -1.36 3.58 -5.33
N TYR A 141 -2.59 3.63 -4.84
CA TYR A 141 -3.65 2.67 -5.14
C TYR A 141 -4.99 3.32 -5.49
N LEU A 142 -5.89 2.54 -6.10
CA LEU A 142 -7.29 2.91 -6.30
C LEU A 142 -8.21 1.96 -5.55
N ASP A 143 -9.35 2.47 -5.12
CA ASP A 143 -10.47 1.64 -4.70
C ASP A 143 -11.30 1.28 -5.91
N PHE A 144 -11.61 -0.01 -6.07
CA PHE A 144 -12.55 -0.52 -7.05
C PHE A 144 -13.89 -0.78 -6.35
N ALA A 145 -14.97 -0.21 -6.88
CA ALA A 145 -16.31 -0.58 -6.47
C ALA A 145 -16.59 -2.05 -6.84
N ILE A 146 -17.15 -2.82 -5.92
CA ILE A 146 -17.57 -4.19 -6.19
C ILE A 146 -18.95 -4.13 -6.87
N PRO A 147 -19.10 -4.67 -8.10
CA PRO A 147 -20.38 -4.64 -8.79
C PRO A 147 -21.50 -5.29 -7.96
N GLY A 148 -22.61 -4.57 -7.79
CA GLY A 148 -23.79 -5.05 -7.07
C GLY A 148 -23.74 -4.90 -5.55
N THR A 149 -22.72 -4.25 -4.98
CA THR A 149 -22.65 -3.92 -3.55
C THR A 149 -22.23 -2.46 -3.34
N GLU A 150 -22.27 -1.98 -2.09
CA GLU A 150 -21.71 -0.67 -1.68
C GLU A 150 -20.24 -0.79 -1.23
N GLU A 151 -19.65 -1.97 -1.33
CA GLU A 151 -18.28 -2.23 -0.88
C GLU A 151 -17.25 -1.85 -1.95
N THR A 152 -16.05 -1.50 -1.49
CA THR A 152 -14.88 -1.27 -2.35
C THR A 152 -13.71 -2.17 -1.96
N ARG A 153 -12.75 -2.37 -2.88
CA ARG A 153 -11.46 -3.01 -2.58
C ARG A 153 -10.30 -2.22 -3.15
N SER A 154 -9.25 -2.09 -2.36
CA SER A 154 -8.05 -1.33 -2.69
C SER A 154 -7.05 -2.18 -3.48
N PHE A 155 -6.58 -1.66 -4.63
CA PHE A 155 -5.53 -2.29 -5.43
C PHE A 155 -4.48 -1.27 -5.85
N SER A 156 -3.21 -1.54 -5.52
CA SER A 156 -2.09 -0.67 -5.89
C SER A 156 -1.79 -0.73 -7.38
N MET A 157 -1.51 0.43 -7.96
CA MET A 157 -1.06 0.53 -9.35
C MET A 157 0.34 -0.09 -9.48
N ALA A 158 0.53 -0.89 -10.52
CA ALA A 158 1.79 -1.51 -10.89
C ALA A 158 2.57 -0.72 -11.95
N ASN A 159 1.93 0.26 -12.60
CA ASN A 159 2.55 1.14 -13.61
C ASN A 159 2.81 2.54 -13.05
N THR A 160 3.46 3.38 -13.86
CA THR A 160 3.61 4.82 -13.63
C THR A 160 2.50 5.58 -14.34
N SER A 161 2.25 6.83 -13.93
CA SER A 161 1.22 7.71 -14.49
C SER A 161 1.49 8.15 -15.94
N ALA A 162 2.61 7.72 -16.55
CA ALA A 162 3.04 8.14 -17.87
C ALA A 162 2.45 7.34 -19.05
N ARG A 163 1.59 6.32 -18.80
CA ARG A 163 1.12 5.41 -19.86
C ARG A 163 -0.30 5.74 -20.33
N ASP A 164 -0.45 6.43 -21.46
CA ASP A 164 -1.60 6.46 -22.41
C ASP A 164 -3.02 6.14 -21.86
N GLY A 165 -3.35 6.62 -20.66
CA GLY A 165 -4.61 6.33 -19.95
C GLY A 165 -4.78 4.88 -19.48
N LEU A 166 -3.73 4.06 -19.43
CA LEU A 166 -3.79 2.69 -18.92
C LEU A 166 -3.31 2.61 -17.47
N LEU A 167 -4.03 1.82 -16.67
CA LEU A 167 -3.64 1.44 -15.32
C LEU A 167 -3.48 -0.07 -15.23
N GLU A 168 -2.44 -0.51 -14.56
CA GLU A 168 -2.08 -1.91 -14.37
C GLU A 168 -2.16 -2.27 -12.89
N PHE A 169 -2.70 -3.43 -12.56
CA PHE A 169 -2.84 -3.94 -11.19
C PHE A 169 -2.40 -5.39 -11.12
N VAL A 170 -1.81 -5.79 -10.00
CA VAL A 170 -1.51 -7.21 -9.70
C VAL A 170 -2.37 -7.63 -8.53
N ILE A 171 -3.41 -8.42 -8.81
CA ILE A 171 -4.47 -8.70 -7.85
C ILE A 171 -4.43 -10.18 -7.46
N LYS A 172 -4.42 -10.44 -6.15
CA LYS A 172 -4.54 -11.79 -5.62
C LYS A 172 -5.98 -12.26 -5.61
N ILE A 173 -6.20 -13.48 -6.09
CA ILE A 173 -7.47 -14.17 -6.12
C ILE A 173 -7.61 -15.00 -4.85
N TYR A 174 -8.61 -14.65 -4.04
CA TYR A 174 -9.03 -15.43 -2.88
C TYR A 174 -10.32 -16.20 -3.25
N PRO A 175 -10.40 -17.52 -3.00
CA PRO A 175 -11.56 -18.33 -3.41
C PRO A 175 -12.91 -17.76 -2.97
N ASP A 176 -12.96 -17.17 -1.78
CA ASP A 176 -14.20 -16.63 -1.19
C ASP A 176 -14.37 -15.11 -1.34
N GLY A 177 -13.41 -14.43 -1.98
CA GLY A 177 -13.44 -12.97 -2.14
C GLY A 177 -14.46 -12.51 -3.16
N LEU A 178 -15.30 -11.52 -2.80
CA LEU A 178 -16.32 -10.96 -3.69
C LEU A 178 -15.73 -10.43 -5.01
N PHE A 179 -14.72 -9.57 -4.91
CA PHE A 179 -14.02 -9.04 -6.07
C PHE A 179 -13.17 -10.11 -6.78
N SER A 180 -12.61 -11.07 -6.03
CA SER A 180 -11.84 -12.18 -6.60
C SER A 180 -12.70 -13.09 -7.48
N ARG A 181 -13.94 -13.40 -7.07
CA ARG A 181 -14.90 -14.15 -7.91
C ARG A 181 -15.28 -13.36 -9.16
N PHE A 182 -15.54 -12.06 -9.01
CA PHE A 182 -15.79 -11.18 -10.15
C PHE A 182 -14.62 -11.18 -11.15
N LEU A 183 -13.37 -11.05 -10.67
CA LEU A 183 -12.19 -11.11 -11.53
C LEU A 183 -11.91 -12.49 -12.14
N ALA A 184 -12.17 -13.57 -11.39
CA ALA A 184 -11.84 -14.91 -11.85
C ALA A 184 -12.82 -15.41 -12.93
N ASP A 185 -14.12 -15.15 -12.74
CA ASP A 185 -15.18 -15.79 -13.52
C ASP A 185 -16.14 -14.80 -14.19
N GLY A 186 -16.15 -13.52 -13.77
CA GLY A 186 -17.19 -12.55 -14.13
C GLY A 186 -16.76 -11.42 -15.04
N VAL A 187 -15.47 -11.06 -15.08
CA VAL A 187 -14.97 -9.89 -15.81
C VAL A 187 -14.49 -10.26 -17.21
N ALA A 188 -14.93 -9.50 -18.21
CA ALA A 188 -14.52 -9.59 -19.60
C ALA A 188 -13.88 -8.29 -20.09
N VAL A 189 -13.09 -8.39 -21.15
CA VAL A 189 -12.60 -7.20 -21.87
C VAL A 189 -13.79 -6.38 -22.37
N GLY A 190 -13.75 -5.07 -22.12
CA GLY A 190 -14.84 -4.13 -22.42
C GLY A 190 -15.76 -3.84 -21.22
N ASP A 191 -15.69 -4.62 -20.14
CA ASP A 191 -16.47 -4.35 -18.94
C ASP A 191 -16.06 -3.01 -18.30
N ARG A 192 -17.04 -2.35 -17.68
CA ARG A 192 -16.87 -1.05 -17.03
C ARG A 192 -16.88 -1.19 -15.52
N LEU A 193 -15.90 -0.57 -14.86
CA LEU A 193 -15.77 -0.55 -13.41
C LEU A 193 -15.65 0.88 -12.93
N ARG A 194 -16.11 1.15 -11.71
CA ARG A 194 -15.90 2.44 -11.04
C ARG A 194 -14.72 2.35 -10.10
N VAL A 195 -13.87 3.36 -10.16
CA VAL A 195 -12.72 3.51 -9.27
C VAL A 195 -12.72 4.86 -8.58
N THR A 196 -12.11 4.91 -7.40
CA THR A 196 -11.92 6.14 -6.63
C THR A 196 -10.45 6.24 -6.19
N GLY A 197 -9.85 7.42 -6.31
CA GLY A 197 -8.49 7.70 -5.84
C GLY A 197 -7.81 8.85 -6.61
N PRO A 198 -6.47 8.97 -6.54
CA PRO A 198 -5.54 8.03 -5.94
C PRO A 198 -5.48 8.11 -4.41
N PHE A 199 -5.19 6.98 -3.79
CA PHE A 199 -4.96 6.85 -2.35
C PHE A 199 -3.55 6.35 -2.05
N GLY A 200 -3.18 6.43 -0.78
CA GLY A 200 -1.92 5.90 -0.29
C GLY A 200 -0.74 6.84 -0.41
N VAL A 201 0.27 6.50 0.39
CA VAL A 201 1.47 7.29 0.68
C VAL A 201 2.74 6.45 0.51
N PHE A 202 2.61 5.24 -0.05
CA PHE A 202 3.71 4.34 -0.36
C PHE A 202 4.43 4.81 -1.63
N THR A 203 5.00 6.01 -1.58
CA THR A 203 5.69 6.67 -2.70
C THR A 203 7.17 6.81 -2.40
N LEU A 204 8.00 6.86 -3.44
CA LEU A 204 9.45 7.04 -3.27
C LEU A 204 9.75 8.42 -2.65
N ARG A 205 10.36 8.44 -1.47
CA ARG A 205 10.81 9.67 -0.79
C ARG A 205 11.95 10.35 -1.54
N ASP A 206 11.90 11.69 -1.57
CA ASP A 206 12.98 12.50 -2.13
C ASP A 206 14.16 12.57 -1.16
N ASN A 207 14.95 11.50 -1.19
CA ASN A 207 16.17 11.38 -0.39
C ASN A 207 17.28 10.77 -1.26
N PRO A 208 17.90 11.57 -2.14
CA PRO A 208 18.79 11.06 -3.18
C PRO A 208 20.04 10.37 -2.63
N GLY A 209 20.45 10.69 -1.39
CA GLY A 209 21.64 10.10 -0.74
C GLY A 209 21.39 8.75 -0.06
N ALA A 210 20.15 8.28 -0.01
CA ALA A 210 19.79 7.08 0.72
C ALA A 210 19.73 5.83 -0.17
N ASP A 211 20.36 4.75 0.28
CA ASP A 211 20.13 3.42 -0.28
C ASP A 211 18.66 3.00 -0.10
N LEU A 212 18.20 2.08 -0.96
CA LEU A 212 16.84 1.57 -0.99
C LEU A 212 16.83 0.07 -0.70
N VAL A 213 15.96 -0.35 0.21
CA VAL A 213 15.62 -1.77 0.41
C VAL A 213 14.14 -1.96 0.19
N PHE A 214 13.78 -2.82 -0.75
CA PHE A 214 12.41 -3.23 -0.99
C PHE A 214 12.22 -4.66 -0.46
N VAL A 215 11.14 -4.91 0.27
CA VAL A 215 10.75 -6.23 0.74
C VAL A 215 9.31 -6.48 0.29
N GLY A 216 9.09 -7.53 -0.50
CA GLY A 216 7.77 -7.78 -1.08
C GLY A 216 7.40 -9.26 -1.13
N GLY A 217 6.10 -9.52 -1.26
CA GLY A 217 5.55 -10.86 -1.42
C GLY A 217 4.15 -10.86 -2.03
N GLY A 218 3.88 -11.84 -2.89
CA GLY A 218 2.59 -11.96 -3.58
C GLY A 218 2.21 -10.69 -4.35
N ALA A 219 0.98 -10.22 -4.17
CA ALA A 219 0.47 -9.01 -4.83
C ALA A 219 1.21 -7.72 -4.41
N GLY A 220 1.96 -7.72 -3.30
CA GLY A 220 2.81 -6.59 -2.90
C GLY A 220 3.92 -6.26 -3.91
N MET A 221 4.10 -7.11 -4.94
CA MET A 221 4.84 -6.79 -6.15
C MET A 221 4.35 -5.51 -6.84
N ALA A 222 3.04 -5.26 -6.91
CA ALA A 222 2.47 -4.16 -7.69
C ALA A 222 3.06 -2.78 -7.33
N PRO A 223 2.93 -2.28 -6.08
CA PRO A 223 3.41 -0.95 -5.78
C PRO A 223 4.95 -0.85 -5.90
N ILE A 224 5.68 -1.90 -5.54
CA ILE A 224 7.15 -1.93 -5.68
C ILE A 224 7.56 -1.88 -7.16
N LEU A 225 6.87 -2.60 -8.04
CA LEU A 225 7.12 -2.56 -9.48
C LEU A 225 6.84 -1.17 -10.05
N SER A 226 5.79 -0.48 -9.57
CA SER A 226 5.50 0.91 -9.93
C SER A 226 6.65 1.85 -9.53
N LEU A 227 7.20 1.71 -8.32
CA LEU A 227 8.36 2.48 -7.87
C LEU A 227 9.62 2.21 -8.71
N LEU A 228 9.91 0.94 -9.00
CA LEU A 228 11.08 0.57 -9.82
C LEU A 228 10.96 1.03 -11.27
N ARG A 229 9.76 0.96 -11.86
CA ARG A 229 9.47 1.52 -13.20
C ARG A 229 9.69 3.03 -13.21
N SER A 230 9.21 3.74 -12.19
CA SER A 230 9.42 5.18 -12.02
C SER A 230 10.89 5.54 -11.90
N MET A 231 11.67 4.78 -11.13
CA MET A 231 13.12 4.97 -11.03
C MET A 231 13.79 4.83 -12.40
N ALA A 232 13.45 3.80 -13.17
CA ALA A 232 14.02 3.56 -14.49
C ALA A 232 13.62 4.64 -15.51
N GLU A 233 12.37 5.11 -15.49
CA GLU A 233 11.88 6.18 -16.38
C GLU A 233 12.53 7.53 -16.07
N ARG A 234 12.75 7.84 -14.79
CA ARG A 234 13.33 9.10 -14.31
C ARG A 234 14.85 9.09 -14.22
N GLY A 235 15.50 7.94 -14.43
CA GLY A 235 16.95 7.80 -14.29
C GLY A 235 17.45 7.92 -12.85
N ILE A 236 16.66 7.51 -11.85
CA ILE A 236 17.04 7.54 -10.43
C ILE A 236 17.94 6.33 -10.13
N ASP A 237 19.26 6.52 -10.18
CA ASP A 237 20.26 5.47 -9.90
C ASP A 237 20.67 5.42 -8.42
N ARG A 238 19.68 5.27 -7.53
CA ARG A 238 19.92 4.96 -6.11
C ARG A 238 20.26 3.47 -5.99
N LYS A 239 21.24 3.13 -5.15
CA LYS A 239 21.54 1.72 -4.84
C LYS A 239 20.30 1.09 -4.21
N ALA A 240 19.79 0.04 -4.84
CA ALA A 240 18.50 -0.54 -4.51
C ALA A 240 18.56 -2.06 -4.53
N VAL A 241 18.01 -2.72 -3.51
CA VAL A 241 17.86 -4.18 -3.51
C VAL A 241 16.41 -4.53 -3.23
N PHE A 242 15.80 -5.32 -4.11
CA PHE A 242 14.46 -5.85 -3.91
C PHE A 242 14.51 -7.32 -3.55
N TYR A 243 14.15 -7.62 -2.31
CA TYR A 243 13.94 -8.97 -1.80
C TYR A 243 12.48 -9.35 -1.98
N TYR A 244 12.21 -10.37 -2.80
CA TYR A 244 10.85 -10.84 -3.08
C TYR A 244 10.66 -12.29 -2.61
N GLY A 245 9.74 -12.48 -1.68
CA GLY A 245 9.36 -13.77 -1.15
C GLY A 245 8.21 -14.41 -1.92
N ALA A 246 8.36 -15.68 -2.25
CA ALA A 246 7.29 -16.53 -2.77
C ALA A 246 7.39 -17.93 -2.16
N ARG A 247 6.34 -18.76 -2.25
CA ARG A 247 6.43 -20.13 -1.72
C ARG A 247 7.24 -21.00 -2.68
N ARG A 248 6.80 -21.08 -3.93
CA ARG A 248 7.38 -21.91 -4.98
C ARG A 248 7.76 -21.08 -6.20
N ARG A 249 8.53 -21.67 -7.11
CA ARG A 249 8.97 -20.98 -8.34
C ARG A 249 7.82 -20.46 -9.21
N HIS A 250 6.69 -21.18 -9.26
CA HIS A 250 5.51 -20.74 -10.03
C HIS A 250 4.72 -19.61 -9.36
N ASP A 251 5.07 -19.24 -8.12
CA ASP A 251 4.52 -18.08 -7.42
C ASP A 251 5.37 -16.82 -7.65
N LEU A 252 6.52 -16.93 -8.32
CA LEU A 252 7.30 -15.78 -8.76
C LEU A 252 6.60 -15.12 -9.95
N CYS A 253 6.44 -13.81 -9.88
CA CYS A 253 5.80 -12.99 -10.90
C CYS A 253 6.76 -11.92 -11.43
N PHE A 254 6.57 -11.49 -12.68
CA PHE A 254 7.34 -10.42 -13.33
C PHE A 254 8.87 -10.57 -13.32
N GLU A 255 9.41 -11.79 -13.11
CA GLU A 255 10.87 -12.01 -13.05
C GLU A 255 11.61 -11.47 -14.29
N ALA A 256 11.09 -11.74 -15.49
CA ALA A 256 11.70 -11.28 -16.73
C ALA A 256 11.81 -9.74 -16.78
N GLU A 257 10.80 -9.04 -16.26
CA GLU A 257 10.79 -7.58 -16.20
C GLU A 257 11.76 -7.06 -15.12
N LEU A 258 11.78 -7.65 -13.94
CA LEU A 258 12.72 -7.29 -12.87
C LEU A 258 14.17 -7.47 -13.32
N ARG A 259 14.48 -8.56 -14.03
CA ARG A 259 15.81 -8.78 -14.64
C ARG A 259 16.11 -7.77 -15.76
N ALA A 260 15.10 -7.27 -16.47
CA ALA A 260 15.29 -6.20 -17.44
C ALA A 260 15.54 -4.84 -16.75
N LEU A 261 14.91 -4.59 -15.61
CA LEU A 261 15.16 -3.39 -14.78
C LEU A 261 16.59 -3.37 -14.22
N GLU A 262 17.17 -4.51 -13.84
CA GLU A 262 18.59 -4.59 -13.43
C GLU A 262 19.55 -4.10 -14.53
N LYS A 263 19.15 -4.18 -15.81
CA LYS A 263 19.95 -3.65 -16.93
C LYS A 263 19.79 -2.14 -17.12
N LYS A 264 18.63 -1.59 -16.75
CA LYS A 264 18.31 -0.15 -16.86
C LYS A 264 18.77 0.66 -15.64
N LEU A 265 18.82 0.01 -14.48
CA LEU A 265 19.23 0.57 -13.20
C LEU A 265 20.48 -0.19 -12.71
N PRO A 266 21.70 0.26 -13.05
CA PRO A 266 22.93 -0.49 -12.77
C PRO A 266 23.15 -0.78 -11.27
N SER A 267 22.61 0.08 -10.40
CA SER A 267 22.70 -0.05 -8.94
C SER A 267 21.52 -0.83 -8.32
N PHE A 268 20.57 -1.33 -9.13
CA PHE A 268 19.45 -2.16 -8.69
C PHE A 268 19.77 -3.66 -8.73
N ARG A 269 19.36 -4.40 -7.70
CA ARG A 269 19.44 -5.88 -7.66
C ARG A 269 18.11 -6.50 -7.25
N TYR A 270 17.77 -7.61 -7.91
CA TYR A 270 16.60 -8.43 -7.58
C TYR A 270 17.01 -9.77 -6.95
N VAL A 271 16.52 -10.01 -5.74
CA VAL A 271 16.76 -11.22 -4.93
C VAL A 271 15.43 -11.94 -4.69
N ALA A 272 15.25 -13.08 -5.35
CA ALA A 272 14.09 -13.94 -5.14
C ALA A 272 14.36 -14.95 -4.03
N ALA A 273 13.40 -15.14 -3.13
CA ALA A 273 13.45 -16.06 -2.01
C ALA A 273 12.27 -17.04 -2.06
N LEU A 274 12.56 -18.35 -2.01
CA LEU A 274 11.52 -19.39 -1.95
C LEU A 274 11.46 -20.02 -0.56
N SER A 275 10.30 -19.94 0.10
CA SER A 275 10.09 -20.60 1.40
C SER A 275 9.90 -22.11 1.27
N GLU A 276 9.40 -22.57 0.12
CA GLU A 276 9.19 -23.98 -0.23
C GLU A 276 9.76 -24.27 -1.63
N PRO A 277 11.09 -24.22 -1.84
CA PRO A 277 11.67 -24.36 -3.19
C PRO A 277 11.37 -25.70 -3.86
N GLY A 278 10.97 -26.72 -3.09
CA GLY A 278 10.84 -28.10 -3.56
C GLY A 278 12.20 -28.70 -3.92
N ASP A 279 12.19 -29.82 -4.65
CA ASP A 279 13.38 -30.68 -4.78
C ASP A 279 14.23 -30.44 -6.06
N ALA A 280 13.79 -29.62 -7.02
CA ALA A 280 14.45 -29.55 -8.33
C ALA A 280 14.78 -28.13 -8.82
N GLY A 281 16.10 -27.85 -8.94
CA GLY A 281 16.65 -26.82 -9.83
C GLY A 281 16.59 -25.37 -9.34
N TRP A 282 16.18 -25.12 -8.09
CA TRP A 282 16.29 -23.80 -7.48
C TRP A 282 17.70 -23.59 -6.93
N THR A 283 18.38 -22.54 -7.39
CA THR A 283 19.73 -22.15 -6.92
C THR A 283 19.75 -20.76 -6.29
N GLY A 284 18.58 -20.16 -6.10
CA GLY A 284 18.43 -18.85 -5.46
C GLY A 284 18.30 -18.97 -3.95
N GLU A 285 17.85 -17.89 -3.32
CA GLU A 285 17.71 -17.83 -1.87
C GLU A 285 16.54 -18.70 -1.36
N THR A 286 16.71 -19.28 -0.18
CA THR A 286 15.72 -20.16 0.45
C THR A 286 15.31 -19.67 1.84
N GLY A 287 14.09 -20.01 2.24
CA GLY A 287 13.46 -19.56 3.48
C GLY A 287 12.57 -18.32 3.28
N PHE A 288 12.09 -17.75 4.38
CA PHE A 288 11.31 -16.51 4.32
C PHE A 288 12.19 -15.35 3.86
N VAL A 289 11.60 -14.38 3.17
CA VAL A 289 12.32 -13.23 2.59
C VAL A 289 13.06 -12.40 3.66
N THR A 290 12.51 -12.33 4.88
CA THR A 290 13.14 -11.67 6.02
C THR A 290 14.35 -12.45 6.55
N ASP A 291 14.34 -13.79 6.49
CA ASP A 291 15.52 -14.59 6.83
C ASP A 291 16.64 -14.40 5.82
N VAL A 292 16.29 -14.28 4.53
CA VAL A 292 17.24 -13.95 3.47
C VAL A 292 17.86 -12.58 3.71
N LEU A 293 17.05 -11.56 3.98
CA LEU A 293 17.51 -10.21 4.29
C LEU A 293 18.44 -10.20 5.52
N ARG A 294 18.07 -10.91 6.59
CA ARG A 294 18.91 -11.05 7.79
C ARG A 294 20.26 -11.71 7.47
N ARG A 295 20.27 -12.78 6.68
CA ARG A 295 21.51 -13.49 6.28
C ARG A 295 22.40 -12.66 5.37
N ALA A 296 21.82 -11.76 4.58
CA ALA A 296 22.61 -10.85 3.73
C ALA A 296 23.56 -9.97 4.55
N GLY A 297 23.27 -9.75 5.84
CA GLY A 297 24.19 -9.07 6.77
C GLY A 297 24.52 -7.64 6.37
N VAL A 298 23.59 -6.97 5.68
CA VAL A 298 23.76 -5.61 5.19
C VAL A 298 23.49 -4.60 6.30
N ASP A 299 24.36 -3.61 6.44
CA ASP A 299 24.07 -2.41 7.24
C ASP A 299 23.15 -1.50 6.42
N LEU A 300 21.94 -1.27 6.95
CA LEU A 300 20.92 -0.43 6.33
C LEU A 300 20.79 0.93 7.04
N SER A 301 21.80 1.30 7.84
CA SER A 301 21.89 2.63 8.43
C SER A 301 21.80 3.70 7.35
N GLY A 302 20.78 4.55 7.46
CA GLY A 302 20.55 5.62 6.50
C GLY A 302 19.85 5.21 5.20
N ALA A 303 19.37 3.96 5.08
CA ALA A 303 18.52 3.52 3.98
C ALA A 303 17.05 3.93 4.18
N ASP A 304 16.28 3.99 3.09
CA ASP A 304 14.82 3.95 3.12
C ASP A 304 14.34 2.53 2.82
N ALA A 305 13.46 2.01 3.66
CA ALA A 305 12.86 0.69 3.49
C ALA A 305 11.41 0.78 3.00
N TYR A 306 11.07 -0.04 2.02
CA TYR A 306 9.74 -0.13 1.42
C TYR A 306 9.25 -1.56 1.50
N VAL A 307 8.19 -1.80 2.28
CA VAL A 307 7.69 -3.14 2.59
C VAL A 307 6.24 -3.29 2.12
N CYS A 308 5.95 -4.24 1.24
CA CYS A 308 4.57 -4.44 0.78
C CYS A 308 4.21 -5.90 0.56
N GLY A 309 3.10 -6.35 1.14
CA GLY A 309 2.59 -7.71 0.91
C GLY A 309 1.70 -8.23 2.04
N PRO A 310 1.67 -9.57 2.25
CA PRO A 310 0.85 -10.19 3.28
C PRO A 310 1.23 -9.73 4.70
N PRO A 311 0.27 -9.57 5.62
CA PRO A 311 0.53 -9.04 6.97
C PRO A 311 1.66 -9.76 7.73
N PRO A 312 1.73 -11.11 7.77
CA PRO A 312 2.81 -11.80 8.48
C PRO A 312 4.21 -11.47 7.95
N MET A 313 4.33 -11.23 6.64
CA MET A 313 5.60 -10.85 6.03
C MET A 313 5.97 -9.41 6.37
N VAL A 314 4.99 -8.49 6.30
CA VAL A 314 5.23 -7.09 6.61
C VAL A 314 5.63 -6.94 8.08
N GLU A 315 4.91 -7.58 9.00
CA GLU A 315 5.20 -7.55 10.44
C GLU A 315 6.61 -8.07 10.75
N ALA A 316 6.99 -9.22 10.19
CA ALA A 316 8.35 -9.74 10.35
C ALA A 316 9.43 -8.81 9.79
N ALA A 317 9.13 -8.06 8.72
CA ALA A 317 10.05 -7.06 8.16
C ALA A 317 10.13 -5.80 9.04
N LEU A 318 9.00 -5.32 9.58
CA LEU A 318 8.97 -4.18 10.49
C LEU A 318 9.74 -4.45 11.79
N GLU A 319 9.74 -5.69 12.29
CA GLU A 319 10.58 -6.07 13.43
C GLU A 319 12.07 -6.16 13.06
N LEU A 320 12.39 -6.65 11.86
CA LEU A 320 13.77 -6.88 11.43
C LEU A 320 14.51 -5.59 11.04
N LEU A 321 13.86 -4.67 10.34
CA LEU A 321 14.53 -3.51 9.73
C LEU A 321 15.24 -2.59 10.75
N PRO A 322 14.66 -2.29 11.93
CA PRO A 322 15.36 -1.54 12.97
C PRO A 322 16.60 -2.26 13.49
N ALA A 323 16.55 -3.60 13.62
CA ALA A 323 17.71 -4.40 14.02
C ALA A 323 18.83 -4.39 12.96
N LEU A 324 18.52 -4.02 11.72
CA LEU A 324 19.48 -3.81 10.62
C LEU A 324 19.90 -2.34 10.43
N GLY A 325 19.44 -1.43 11.30
CA GLY A 325 19.85 -0.02 11.31
C GLY A 325 18.91 0.96 10.61
N VAL A 326 17.77 0.51 10.06
CA VAL A 326 16.79 1.42 9.47
C VAL A 326 16.04 2.16 10.58
N ALA A 327 16.05 3.49 10.56
CA ALA A 327 15.27 4.27 11.51
C ALA A 327 13.76 4.11 11.23
N ASP A 328 12.93 4.00 12.28
CA ASP A 328 11.49 3.74 12.17
C ASP A 328 10.77 4.69 11.18
N LYS A 329 11.10 5.99 11.24
CA LYS A 329 10.56 7.03 10.33
C LYS A 329 10.95 6.86 8.85
N ARG A 330 11.80 5.89 8.52
CA ARG A 330 12.29 5.57 7.17
C ARG A 330 11.85 4.19 6.71
N VAL A 331 10.89 3.59 7.43
CA VAL A 331 10.21 2.36 7.03
C VAL A 331 8.82 2.72 6.52
N PHE A 332 8.64 2.58 5.22
CA PHE A 332 7.37 2.81 4.52
C PHE A 332 6.77 1.45 4.19
N TYR A 333 5.49 1.24 4.52
CA TYR A 333 4.89 -0.05 4.32
C TYR A 333 3.43 0.02 3.90
N ASP A 334 2.99 -1.01 3.20
CA ASP A 334 1.59 -1.25 2.89
C ASP A 334 1.23 -2.74 3.14
N LYS A 335 0.14 -2.97 3.87
CA LYS A 335 -0.28 -4.31 4.31
C LYS A 335 -1.55 -4.70 3.58
N PHE A 336 -1.47 -5.77 2.79
CA PHE A 336 -2.61 -6.25 2.02
C PHE A 336 -3.44 -7.21 2.87
N THR A 337 -4.52 -6.67 3.43
CA THR A 337 -5.42 -7.41 4.33
C THR A 337 -6.61 -7.96 3.54
N THR A 338 -7.16 -9.07 4.01
CA THR A 338 -8.44 -9.59 3.52
C THR A 338 -9.55 -9.14 4.47
N THR A 339 -10.58 -8.48 3.96
CA THR A 339 -11.86 -8.34 4.67
C THR A 339 -12.42 -9.74 4.95
N GLY A 340 -12.24 -10.27 6.16
CA GLY A 340 -12.79 -11.59 6.49
C GLY A 340 -12.25 -12.27 7.75
N GLU A 341 -11.15 -11.80 8.34
CA GLU A 341 -10.70 -12.33 9.63
C GLU A 341 -10.91 -11.30 10.72
N GLY A 342 -11.98 -11.54 11.46
CA GLY A 342 -12.49 -10.77 12.58
C GLY A 342 -13.94 -11.12 12.73
#